data_AF-A0A7L4E0Z4-F1
#
_entry.id   AF-A0A7L4E0Z4-F1
#
_cell.length_a   1.000
_cell.length_b   1.000
_cell.length_c   1.000
_cell.angle_alpha   90.00
_cell.angle_beta   90.00
_cell.angle_gamma   90.00
#
_symmetry.space_group_name_H-M   'P 1'
#
loop_
_entity.id
_entity.type
_entity.pdbx_description
1 polymer ?
#
loop_
_entity_poly.entity_id
_entity_poly.type
_entity_poly.pdbx_seq_one_letter_code
_entity_poly.pdbx_strand_id
1 'polypeptide(L)' 'ENSLQKTSTCSSVGQSGIFVSPYALNLSSFTKLIKRLQERHPGFSKQEIVEAVQEVRRINKGVLSGLSISSIEEKTSAIL' A
#
# COMPACT_ATOMS: atom_id res chain seq x y z
N GLU A 1 30.30 -24.90 -11.12
CA GLU A 1 29.04 -25.50 -11.60
C GLU A 1 27.90 -24.91 -10.79
N ASN A 2 27.16 -23.97 -11.36
CA ASN A 2 26.03 -23.30 -10.72
C ASN A 2 24.80 -23.63 -11.56
N SER A 3 23.90 -24.46 -11.02
CA SER A 3 22.48 -24.50 -11.39
C SER A 3 21.79 -25.59 -10.56
N LEU A 4 20.76 -25.25 -9.80
CA LEU A 4 19.40 -25.74 -10.05
C LEU A 4 18.45 -25.33 -8.91
N GLN A 5 17.40 -24.67 -9.37
CA GLN A 5 16.23 -24.21 -8.67
C GLN A 5 15.42 -25.41 -8.15
N LYS A 6 14.75 -25.26 -7.00
CA LYS A 6 13.37 -25.75 -6.72
C LYS A 6 13.11 -25.73 -5.21
N THR A 7 12.34 -24.74 -4.75
CA THR A 7 11.52 -24.91 -3.54
C THR A 7 10.09 -25.12 -4.01
N SER A 8 9.75 -26.38 -4.23
CA SER A 8 8.39 -26.87 -4.14
C SER A 8 7.96 -26.78 -2.67
N THR A 9 6.75 -26.29 -2.39
CA THR A 9 5.80 -26.99 -1.50
C THR A 9 4.39 -26.48 -1.78
N CYS A 10 3.51 -27.46 -1.94
CA CYS A 10 2.13 -27.37 -2.36
C CYS A 10 1.23 -26.53 -1.44
N SER A 11 0.23 -25.95 -2.09
CA SER A 11 -1.10 -25.63 -1.58
C SER A 11 -1.72 -26.77 -0.76
N SER A 12 -2.31 -26.44 0.39
CA SER A 12 -3.36 -27.25 1.02
C SER A 12 -4.47 -26.32 1.51
N VAL A 13 -5.66 -26.54 0.96
CA VAL A 13 -6.91 -25.85 1.25
C VAL A 13 -7.50 -26.47 2.51
N GLY A 14 -7.76 -25.64 3.52
CA GLY A 14 -8.45 -26.04 4.73
C GLY A 14 -8.94 -24.80 5.47
N GLN A 15 -10.25 -24.80 5.76
CA GLN A 15 -11.04 -23.72 6.34
C GLN A 15 -11.35 -22.56 5.40
N SER A 16 -12.62 -22.15 5.48
CA SER A 16 -13.26 -20.95 4.96
C SER A 16 -12.54 -19.67 5.42
N GLY A 17 -11.27 -19.55 5.08
CA GLY A 17 -10.53 -18.32 5.12
C GLY A 17 -11.01 -17.52 3.93
N ILE A 18 -11.82 -16.49 4.20
CA ILE A 18 -12.03 -15.41 3.25
C ILE A 18 -10.64 -15.03 2.76
N PHE A 19 -10.34 -15.30 1.48
CA PHE A 19 -9.14 -14.81 0.83
C PHE A 19 -9.33 -13.30 0.66
N VAL A 20 -9.19 -12.60 1.78
CA VAL A 20 -9.04 -11.16 1.82
C VAL A 20 -7.68 -10.96 1.18
N SER A 21 -7.70 -10.57 -0.10
CA SER A 21 -6.51 -10.08 -0.78
C SER A 21 -5.78 -9.16 0.21
N PRO A 22 -4.44 -9.26 0.39
CA PRO A 22 -3.71 -8.30 1.21
C PRO A 22 -3.90 -6.84 0.72
N TYR A 23 -4.51 -6.67 -0.46
CA TYR A 23 -4.97 -5.41 -1.05
C TYR A 23 -6.42 -5.01 -0.75
N ALA A 24 -7.19 -5.82 -0.03
CA ALA A 24 -8.39 -5.33 0.67
C ALA A 24 -7.95 -4.55 1.92
N LEU A 25 -7.01 -3.62 1.71
CA LEU A 25 -6.86 -2.40 2.47
C LEU A 25 -8.28 -1.87 2.62
N ASN A 26 -8.78 -1.94 3.84
CA ASN A 26 -10.08 -1.43 4.21
C ASN A 26 -10.25 -0.04 3.55
N LEU A 27 -11.14 0.08 2.56
CA LEU A 27 -11.33 1.31 1.77
C LEU A 27 -11.55 2.54 2.66
N SER A 28 -12.12 2.33 3.85
CA SER A 28 -12.28 3.36 4.88
C SER A 28 -10.93 3.84 5.45
N SER A 29 -9.93 2.98 5.64
CA SER A 29 -8.58 3.38 6.05
C SER A 29 -7.85 4.19 4.98
N PHE A 30 -7.95 3.79 3.71
CA PHE A 30 -7.40 4.58 2.60
C PHE A 30 -8.09 5.94 2.49
N THR A 31 -9.43 5.97 2.59
CA THR A 31 -10.19 7.22 2.56
C THR A 31 -9.82 8.14 3.72
N LYS A 32 -9.60 7.59 4.93
CA LYS A 32 -9.12 8.34 6.11
C LYS A 32 -7.72 8.92 5.88
N LEU A 33 -6.81 8.15 5.28
CA LEU A 33 -5.47 8.63 4.93
C LEU A 33 -5.54 9.79 3.94
N ILE A 34 -6.28 9.64 2.85
CA ILE A 34 -6.45 10.71 1.85
C ILE A 34 -7.07 11.95 2.50
N LYS A 35 -8.10 11.79 3.34
CA LYS A 35 -8.73 12.92 4.05
C LYS A 35 -7.72 13.67 4.95
N ARG A 36 -6.90 12.95 5.72
CA ARG A 36 -5.86 13.56 6.57
C ARG A 36 -4.80 14.31 5.76
N LEU A 37 -4.39 13.75 4.63
CA LEU A 37 -3.46 14.39 3.72
C LEU A 37 -4.05 15.67 3.11
N GLN A 38 -5.33 15.66 2.73
CA GLN A 38 -6.04 16.86 2.25
C GLN A 38 -6.17 17.93 3.35
N GLU A 39 -6.44 17.53 4.60
CA GLU A 39 -6.51 18.45 5.74
C GLU A 39 -5.14 19.10 6.03
N ARG A 40 -4.06 18.35 5.88
CA ARG A 40 -2.68 18.87 6.05
C ARG A 40 -2.21 19.73 4.88
N HIS A 41 -2.64 19.38 3.66
CA HIS A 41 -2.16 19.97 2.42
C HIS A 41 -3.33 20.52 1.59
N PRO A 42 -3.99 21.60 2.04
CA PRO A 42 -5.18 22.14 1.38
C PRO A 42 -4.89 22.76 -0.01
N GLY A 43 -3.61 22.98 -0.35
CA GLY A 43 -3.19 23.47 -1.66
C GLY A 43 -3.23 22.42 -2.77
N PHE A 44 -3.41 21.14 -2.44
CA PHE A 44 -3.40 20.04 -3.40
C PHE A 44 -4.80 19.43 -3.54
N SER A 45 -5.17 19.14 -4.77
CA SER A 45 -6.41 18.44 -5.07
C SER A 45 -6.35 16.99 -4.57
N LYS A 46 -7.52 16.38 -4.37
CA LYS A 46 -7.63 14.96 -4.02
C LYS A 46 -6.86 14.07 -5.01
N GLN A 47 -6.89 14.43 -6.28
CA GLN A 47 -6.27 13.68 -7.36
C GLN A 47 -4.74 13.68 -7.21
N GLU A 48 -4.15 14.86 -6.99
CA GLU A 48 -2.70 15.01 -6.76
C GLU A 48 -2.23 14.23 -5.53
N ILE A 49 -3.03 14.24 -4.45
CA ILE A 49 -2.72 13.44 -3.25
C ILE A 49 -2.77 11.93 -3.56
N VAL A 50 -3.76 11.47 -4.32
CA VAL A 50 -3.84 10.05 -4.71
C VAL A 50 -2.65 9.67 -5.58
N GLU A 51 -2.23 10.52 -6.51
CA GLU A 51 -1.06 10.31 -7.36
C GLU A 51 0.23 10.25 -6.53
N ALA A 52 0.40 11.15 -5.56
CA ALA A 52 1.53 11.11 -4.63
C ALA A 52 1.53 9.83 -3.77
N VAL A 53 0.38 9.34 -3.31
CA VAL A 53 0.31 8.05 -2.59
C VAL A 53 0.66 6.86 -3.50
N GLN A 54 0.27 6.91 -4.78
CA GLN A 54 0.67 5.91 -5.78
C GLN A 54 2.18 5.95 -6.06
N GLU A 55 2.79 7.13 -6.04
CA GLU A 55 4.23 7.33 -6.12
C GLU A 55 4.94 6.64 -4.95
N VAL A 56 4.49 6.88 -3.70
CA VAL A 56 5.01 6.19 -2.50
C VAL A 56 4.90 4.66 -2.66
N ARG A 57 3.78 4.16 -3.19
CA ARG A 57 3.59 2.73 -3.45
C ARG A 57 4.64 2.20 -4.44
N ARG A 58 4.93 2.93 -5.52
CA ARG A 58 5.92 2.51 -6.52
C ARG A 58 7.33 2.50 -5.94
N ILE A 59 7.67 3.51 -5.15
CA ILE A 59 8.94 3.59 -4.40
C ILE A 59 9.06 2.40 -3.43
N ASN A 60 7.95 2.00 -2.80
CA ASN A 60 7.90 0.88 -1.85
C ASN A 60 7.61 -0.48 -2.52
N LYS A 61 8.26 -0.74 -3.67
CA LYS A 61 8.20 -2.04 -4.38
C LYS A 61 6.77 -2.49 -4.76
N GLY A 62 5.87 -1.54 -4.98
CA GLY A 62 4.51 -1.81 -5.46
C GLY A 62 3.49 -2.10 -4.36
N VAL A 63 3.83 -2.00 -3.07
CA VAL A 63 2.91 -2.19 -1.95
C VAL A 63 3.04 -1.07 -0.92
N LEU A 64 1.98 -0.77 -0.18
CA LEU A 64 2.04 0.10 1.00
C LEU A 64 2.03 -0.70 2.31
N SER A 65 1.77 -2.02 2.22
CA SER A 65 1.87 -2.91 3.37
C SER A 65 3.29 -2.90 3.91
N GLY A 66 3.41 -2.90 5.24
CA GLY A 66 4.68 -2.78 5.95
C GLY A 66 5.13 -1.35 6.25
N LEU A 67 4.44 -0.32 5.72
CA LEU A 67 4.60 1.07 6.16
C LEU A 67 3.56 1.40 7.24
N SER A 68 3.99 2.17 8.26
CA SER A 68 3.04 2.80 9.17
C SER A 68 2.25 3.89 8.43
N ILE A 69 1.03 4.18 8.89
CA ILE A 69 0.22 5.28 8.34
C ILE A 69 0.99 6.60 8.39
N SER A 70 1.67 6.90 9.50
CA SER A 70 2.51 8.09 9.64
C SER A 70 3.64 8.15 8.59
N SER A 71 4.29 7.02 8.31
CA SER A 71 5.35 6.95 7.31
C SER A 71 4.80 7.18 5.89
N ILE A 72 3.61 6.66 5.58
CA ILE A 72 2.94 6.94 4.31
C ILE A 72 2.61 8.43 4.22
N GLU A 73 2.08 9.04 5.29
CA GLU A 73 1.76 10.48 5.33
C GLU A 73 3.01 11.34 5.11
N GLU A 74 4.12 11.06 5.81
CA GLU A 74 5.39 11.78 5.67
C GLU A 74 5.97 11.65 4.27
N LYS A 75 6.03 10.44 3.72
CA LYS A 75 6.56 10.20 2.37
C LYS A 75 5.69 10.85 1.30
N THR A 76 4.37 10.83 1.47
CA THR A 76 3.46 11.53 0.55
C THR A 76 3.66 13.03 0.66
N SER A 77 3.83 13.57 1.88
CA SER A 77 4.10 14.99 2.12
C SER A 77 5.45 15.46 1.58
N ALA A 78 6.39 14.55 1.32
CA ALA A 78 7.66 14.88 0.68
C ALA A 78 7.58 14.90 -0.85
N ILE A 79 6.47 14.43 -1.43
CA ILE A 79 6.22 14.39 -2.88
C ILE A 79 5.31 15.54 -3.31
N LEU A 80 4.36 15.91 -2.44
CA LEU A 80 3.53 17.12 -2.57
C LEU A 80 4.36 18.36 -2.27
#